data_AF-A0A7Y6ANE2-F1
#
_entry.id   AF-A0A7Y6ANE2-F1
#
_cell.length_a   1.000
_cell.length_b   1.000
_cell.length_c   1.000
_cell.angle_alpha   90.00
_cell.angle_beta   90.00
_cell.angle_gamma   90.00
#
_symmetry.space_group_name_H-M   'P 1'
#
loop_
_entity.id
_entity.type
_entity.pdbx_description
1 polymer ?
#
loop_
_entity_poly.entity_id
_entity_poly.type
_entity_poly.pdbx_seq_one_letter_code
_entity_poly.pdbx_strand_id
1 'polypeptide(L)' 'MTVTSGTYRPVSAHQPRGRRPWFAGCHSDRHLLAGSAAVLDARDETLALAVTCTRCGLSRVLATTAIFAAAISRRRNR' A
#
# COMPACT_ATOMS: atom_id res chain seq x y z
N MET A 1 6.14 -16.90 13.22
CA MET A 1 5.90 -15.50 12.82
C MET A 1 4.62 -15.50 11.97
N THR A 2 3.49 -15.15 12.58
CA THR A 2 2.17 -15.14 11.92
C THR A 2 2.08 -13.91 11.03
N VAL A 3 2.28 -14.10 9.72
CA VAL A 3 1.98 -13.05 8.74
C VAL A 3 0.45 -13.02 8.63
N THR A 4 -0.18 -12.01 9.23
CA THR A 4 -1.60 -11.74 9.00
C THR A 4 -1.78 -11.53 7.49
N SER A 5 -2.53 -12.40 6.81
CA SER A 5 -2.72 -12.41 5.35
C SER A 5 -3.30 -11.13 4.74
N GLY A 6 -3.48 -10.06 5.53
CA GLY A 6 -4.02 -8.78 5.10
C GLY A 6 -3.03 -7.61 5.14
N THR A 7 -1.82 -7.76 5.69
CA THR A 7 -0.85 -6.66 5.84
C THR A 7 0.39 -6.91 4.98
N TYR A 8 0.36 -6.40 3.75
CA TYR A 8 1.55 -6.39 2.91
C TYR A 8 2.56 -5.38 3.47
N ARG A 9 3.67 -5.89 4.02
CA ARG A 9 4.81 -5.07 4.40
C ARG A 9 5.86 -5.17 3.27
N PRO A 10 6.25 -4.05 2.62
CA PRO A 10 7.24 -4.06 1.56
C PRO A 10 8.64 -4.23 2.17
N VAL A 11 8.98 -5.44 2.61
CA VAL A 11 10.25 -5.73 3.29
C VAL A 11 11.33 -6.22 2.34
N SER A 12 11.02 -6.66 1.12
CA SER A 12 12.02 -7.30 0.25
C SER A 12 12.55 -6.40 -0.86
N ALA A 13 13.88 -6.39 -1.02
CA ALA A 13 14.59 -5.88 -2.19
C ALA A 13 14.16 -6.57 -3.51
N HIS A 14 13.45 -7.70 -3.41
CA HIS A 14 12.90 -8.48 -4.51
C HIS A 14 11.47 -8.07 -4.90
N GLN A 15 10.95 -6.96 -4.38
CA GLN A 15 9.71 -6.42 -4.92
C GLN A 15 9.99 -5.80 -6.29
N PRO A 16 9.28 -6.19 -7.36
CA PRO A 16 9.43 -5.65 -8.71
C PRO A 16 9.32 -4.13 -8.82
N ARG A 17 8.77 -3.47 -7.79
CA ARG A 17 8.58 -2.02 -7.69
C ARG A 17 9.26 -1.41 -6.44
N GLY A 18 10.13 -2.16 -5.76
CA GLY A 18 10.76 -1.74 -4.51
C GLY A 18 9.73 -1.44 -3.41
N ARG A 19 9.92 -0.36 -2.65
CA ARG A 19 9.02 0.03 -1.55
C ARG A 19 7.66 0.61 -1.99
N ARG A 20 7.39 0.70 -3.30
CA ARG A 20 6.14 1.27 -3.79
C ARG A 20 4.98 0.28 -3.61
N PRO A 21 3.83 0.76 -3.11
CA PRO A 21 2.63 -0.07 -3.01
C PRO A 21 2.20 -0.56 -4.41
N TRP A 22 2.07 -1.89 -4.56
CA TRP A 22 1.85 -2.54 -5.85
C TRP A 22 0.86 -3.71 -5.77
N PHE A 23 -0.18 -3.72 -6.61
CA PHE A 23 -1.19 -4.78 -6.60
C PHE A 23 -0.79 -5.96 -7.51
N ALA A 24 -0.76 -7.18 -6.95
CA ALA A 24 -0.38 -8.39 -7.71
C ALA A 24 -1.40 -8.75 -8.80
N GLY A 25 -2.71 -8.60 -8.53
CA GLY A 25 -3.77 -9.03 -9.46
C GLY A 25 -3.77 -8.33 -10.83
N CYS A 26 -3.44 -7.04 -10.91
CA CYS A 26 -3.32 -6.31 -12.20
C CYS A 26 -1.88 -5.91 -12.54
N HIS A 27 -0.92 -6.37 -11.74
CA HIS A 27 0.49 -5.97 -11.83
C HIS A 27 0.69 -4.45 -12.00
N SER A 28 -0.16 -3.62 -11.40
CA SER A 28 -0.13 -2.16 -11.56
C SER A 28 -0.39 -1.42 -10.25
N ASP A 29 0.24 -0.26 -10.10
CA ASP A 29 0.00 0.72 -9.04
C ASP A 29 -0.89 1.88 -9.52
N ARG A 30 -1.16 1.98 -10.84
CA ARG A 30 -1.90 3.11 -11.44
C ARG A 30 -3.36 3.17 -11.02
N HIS A 31 -3.94 2.02 -10.67
CA HIS A 31 -5.34 1.88 -10.31
C HIS A 31 -5.55 1.80 -8.80
N LEU A 32 -4.50 2.02 -8.00
CA LEU A 32 -4.59 2.04 -6.56
C LEU A 32 -5.19 3.37 -6.11
N LEU A 33 -6.26 3.27 -5.33
CA LEU A 33 -6.83 4.37 -4.57
C LEU A 33 -6.49 4.17 -3.09
N ALA A 34 -6.07 5.26 -2.45
CA ALA A 34 -5.94 5.32 -1.01
C ALA A 34 -7.33 5.49 -0.39
N GLY A 35 -7.64 4.60 0.56
CA GLY A 35 -8.78 4.69 1.45
C GLY A 35 -8.39 5.37 2.75
N SER A 36 -8.50 4.64 3.86
CA SER A 36 -8.09 5.09 5.19
C SER A 36 -6.61 4.81 5.47
N ALA A 37 -6.01 5.63 6.34
CA ALA A 37 -4.67 5.42 6.87
C ALA A 37 -4.71 5.43 8.41
N ALA A 38 -3.91 4.58 9.04
CA ALA A 38 -3.72 4.53 10.48
C ALA A 38 -2.23 4.41 10.81
N VAL A 39 -1.77 5.04 11.89
CA VAL A 39 -0.38 4.89 12.35
C VAL A 39 -0.20 3.51 12.95
N LEU A 40 0.76 2.74 12.44
CA LEU A 40 1.16 1.45 13.01
C LEU A 40 2.28 1.63 14.04
N ASP A 41 3.29 2.40 13.67
CA ASP A 41 4.42 2.73 14.54
C ASP A 41 4.90 4.15 14.23
N ALA A 42 4.82 5.04 15.23
CA ALA A 42 5.24 6.42 15.09
C ALA A 42 6.77 6.57 15.08
N ARG A 43 7.51 5.65 15.72
CA ARG A 43 8.99 5.70 15.76
C ARG A 43 9.60 5.33 14.42
N ASP A 44 9.01 4.33 13.76
CA ASP A 44 9.44 3.85 12.45
C ASP A 44 8.68 4.53 11.29
N GLU A 45 7.92 5.60 11.57
CA GLU A 45 7.09 6.34 10.59
C GLU A 45 6.21 5.44 9.71
N THR A 46 5.74 4.33 10.29
CA THR A 46 5.03 3.28 9.57
C THR A 46 3.52 3.43 9.76
N LEU A 47 2.79 3.35 8.65
CA LEU A 47 1.35 3.50 8.55
C LEU A 47 0.74 2.23 7.93
N ALA A 48 -0.43 1.83 8.43
CA ALA A 48 -1.34 0.96 7.71
C ALA A 48 -2.14 1.82 6.72
N LEU A 49 -2.06 1.51 5.44
CA LEU A 49 -2.84 2.16 4.39
C LEU A 49 -3.78 1.14 3.76
N ALA A 50 -5.08 1.39 3.86
CA ALA A 50 -6.07 0.66 3.08
C ALA A 50 -6.01 1.14 1.63
N VAL A 51 -5.84 0.19 0.71
CA VAL A 51 -5.83 0.47 -0.73
C VAL A 51 -6.85 -0.39 -1.45
N THR A 52 -7.49 0.18 -2.45
CA THR A 52 -8.40 -0.52 -3.35
C THR A 52 -7.92 -0.35 -4.78
N CYS A 53 -7.90 -1.44 -5.54
CA CYS A 53 -7.59 -1.41 -6.96
C CYS A 53 -8.88 -1.26 -7.76
N THR A 54 -9.08 -0.13 -8.44
CA THR A 54 -10.29 0.10 -9.26
C THR A 54 -10.39 -0.82 -10.48
N ARG A 55 -9.27 -1.40 -10.91
CA ARG A 55 -9.24 -2.35 -12.03
C ARG A 55 -9.57 -3.79 -11.63
N CYS A 56 -9.16 -4.21 -10.43
CA CYS A 56 -9.39 -5.58 -9.95
C CYS A 56 -10.58 -5.69 -8.99
N GLY A 57 -11.09 -4.56 -8.46
CA GLY A 57 -12.09 -4.53 -7.39
C GLY A 57 -11.57 -4.97 -6.01
N LEU A 58 -10.31 -5.44 -5.93
CA LEU A 58 -9.75 -5.98 -4.71
C LEU A 58 -9.23 -4.88 -3.78
N SER A 59 -9.47 -5.07 -2.47
CA SER A 59 -9.02 -4.18 -1.39
C SER A 59 -8.09 -4.92 -0.44
N ARG A 60 -7.07 -4.23 0.09
CA ARG A 60 -6.14 -4.79 1.08
C ARG A 60 -5.48 -3.69 1.91
N VAL A 61 -4.87 -4.06 3.04
CA VAL A 61 -4.10 -3.15 3.88
C VAL A 61 -2.60 -3.35 3.66
N LEU A 62 -1.85 -2.26 3.57
CA LEU A 62 -0.39 -2.30 3.40
C LEU A 62 0.26 -1.56 4.56
N ALA A 63 1.35 -2.10 5.10
CA ALA A 63 2.27 -1.31 5.92
C ALA A 63 3.15 -0.48 4.97
N THR A 64 3.20 0.83 5.17
CA THR A 64 3.89 1.78 4.28
C THR A 64 4.34 3.00 5.08
N THR A 65 4.99 3.99 4.45
CA THR A 65 5.27 5.30 5.07
C THR A 65 4.35 6.38 4.53
N ALA A 66 4.31 7.53 5.22
CA ALA A 66 3.56 8.71 4.80
C ALA A 66 3.89 9.17 3.38
N ILE A 67 5.18 9.12 3.00
CA ILE A 67 5.67 9.51 1.67
C ILE A 67 5.02 8.67 0.57
N PHE A 68 4.97 7.35 0.75
CA PHE A 68 4.34 6.45 -0.23
C PHE A 68 2.82 6.53 -0.22
N ALA A 69 2.21 6.76 0.95
CA ALA A 69 0.77 6.99 1.05
C ALA A 69 0.34 8.26 0.29
N ALA A 70 1.13 9.34 0.40
CA ALA A 70 0.89 10.59 -0.33
C ALA A 70 0.99 10.39 -1.85
N ALA A 71 1.90 9.53 -2.33
CA ALA A 71 2.05 9.24 -3.76
C ALA A 71 0.83 8.54 -4.38
N ILE A 72 0.08 7.75 -3.60
CA ILE A 72 -1.21 7.18 -4.04
C ILE A 72 -2.32 8.22 -3.90
N SER A 73 -2.37 8.93 -2.77
CA SER A 73 -3.45 9.89 -2.46
C SER A 73 -3.54 11.01 -3.49
N ARG A 74 -2.40 11.50 -4.02
CA ARG A 74 -2.37 12.50 -5.09
C ARG A 74 -3.02 12.04 -6.41
N ARG A 75 -3.17 10.72 -6.63
CA ARG A 75 -3.78 10.18 -7.86
C ARG A 75 -5.31 10.18 -7.80
N ARG A 76 -5.91 10.28 -6.61
CA ARG A 76 -7.37 10.35 -6.43
C ARG A 76 -7.97 11.69 -6.85
N ASN A 77 -7.14 12.75 -6.92
CA ASN A 77 -7.56 14.10 -7.30
C ASN A 77 -7.23 14.47 -8.77
N ARG A 78 -7.04 13.48 -9.65
CA ARG A 78 -6.96 13.67 -11.11
C ARG A 78 -8.10 12.91 -11.77
#